data_AF-A0A1M5VIF1-F1
#
_entry.id   AF-A0A1M5VIF1-F1
#
_cell.length_a   1.000
_cell.length_b   1.000
_cell.length_c   1.000
_cell.angle_alpha   90.00
_cell.angle_beta   90.00
_cell.angle_gamma   90.00
#
_symmetry.space_group_name_H-M   'P 1'
#
loop_
_entity.id
_entity.type
_entity.pdbx_description
1 polymer ?
#
loop_
_entity_poly.entity_id
_entity_poly.type
_entity_poly.pdbx_seq_one_letter_code
_entity_poly.pdbx_strand_id
1 'polypeptide(L)'
;MINCHDFLVDLPYPPVEITEYNTYYATLISGVFAGPGSETTAITQYTAHNFFTFVQPQITEAYQCIISVELLHLNLLGNLIRDLGLPPKFLTYETNQYWNGSYPVYAYELRPILLTGMEGELLMSNKNPQAVSLIKTSIDTI
;
A
#
# COMPACT_ATOMS: atom_id res chain seq x y z
N MET A 1 11.30 -1.64 22.48
CA MET A 1 9.99 -1.84 21.86
C MET A 1 9.80 -0.67 20.92
N ILE A 2 9.81 -0.93 19.62
CA ILE A 2 9.61 0.10 18.60
C ILE A 2 8.19 0.67 18.73
N ASN A 3 8.03 1.99 18.58
CA ASN A 3 6.73 2.64 18.50
C ASN A 3 6.33 2.76 17.02
N CYS A 4 5.27 2.06 16.61
CA CYS A 4 4.83 2.12 15.21
C CYS A 4 4.30 3.49 14.78
N HIS A 5 4.03 4.40 15.71
CA HIS A 5 3.71 5.79 15.37
C HIS A 5 4.88 6.50 14.68
N ASP A 6 6.13 6.08 14.96
CA ASP A 6 7.33 6.65 14.34
C ASP A 6 7.45 6.31 12.84
N PHE A 7 6.63 5.36 12.36
CA PHE A 7 6.54 4.95 10.96
C PHE A 7 5.38 5.63 10.23
N LEU A 8 4.54 6.37 10.96
CA LEU A 8 3.54 7.24 10.36
C LEU A 8 4.19 8.57 10.01
N VAL A 9 3.82 9.12 8.87
CA VAL A 9 4.12 10.52 8.57
C VAL A 9 3.28 11.39 9.51
N ASP A 10 3.92 12.35 10.17
CA ASP A 10 3.26 13.35 11.04
C ASP A 10 2.54 14.43 10.20
N LEU A 11 1.67 13.97 9.30
CA LEU A 11 0.80 14.80 8.48
C LEU A 11 -0.60 14.19 8.47
N PRO A 12 -1.65 15.00 8.67
CA PRO A 12 -3.02 14.49 8.54
C PRO A 12 -3.26 14.06 7.09
N TYR A 13 -3.96 12.94 6.91
CA TYR A 13 -4.49 12.59 5.59
C TYR A 13 -5.34 13.75 5.05
N PRO A 14 -5.36 13.99 3.72
CA PRO A 14 -6.17 15.06 3.17
C PRO A 14 -7.64 14.80 3.52
N PRO A 15 -8.43 15.83 3.83
CA PRO A 15 -9.85 15.66 3.97
C PRO A 15 -10.43 15.16 2.64
N VAL A 16 -11.06 13.99 2.69
CA VAL A 16 -11.76 13.41 1.54
C VAL A 16 -13.21 13.87 1.60
N GLU A 17 -13.61 14.74 0.68
CA GLU A 17 -15.01 15.10 0.47
C GLU A 17 -15.49 14.52 -0.86
N ILE A 18 -16.38 13.52 -0.78
CA ILE A 18 -17.03 12.95 -1.95
C ILE A 18 -18.37 13.65 -2.11
N THR A 19 -18.46 14.54 -3.09
CA THR A 19 -19.67 15.31 -3.39
C THR A 19 -20.64 14.54 -4.30
N GLU A 20 -20.15 13.53 -5.02
CA GLU A 20 -20.95 12.67 -5.89
C GLU A 20 -20.28 11.30 -6.14
N TYR A 21 -21.08 10.32 -6.56
CA TYR A 21 -20.53 9.05 -7.05
C TYR A 21 -19.71 9.27 -8.32
N ASN A 22 -18.51 8.69 -8.36
CA ASN A 22 -17.63 8.80 -9.50
C ASN A 22 -16.83 7.51 -9.71
N THR A 23 -17.40 6.60 -10.48
CA THR A 23 -16.84 5.28 -10.76
C THR A 23 -15.56 5.34 -11.60
N TYR A 24 -15.31 6.45 -12.31
CA TYR A 24 -14.03 6.68 -12.98
C TYR A 24 -12.89 6.80 -11.97
N TYR A 25 -13.03 7.64 -10.94
CA TYR A 25 -12.03 7.72 -9.88
C TYR A 25 -11.92 6.41 -9.09
N ALA A 26 -13.04 5.76 -8.77
CA ALA A 26 -13.03 4.46 -8.12
C ALA A 26 -12.23 3.42 -8.92
N THR A 27 -12.34 3.47 -10.25
CA THR A 27 -11.56 2.60 -11.16
C THR A 27 -10.06 2.91 -11.09
N LEU A 28 -9.66 4.18 -11.09
CA LEU A 28 -8.24 4.55 -10.96
C LEU A 28 -7.65 4.11 -9.61
N ILE A 29 -8.39 4.34 -8.52
CA ILE A 29 -7.96 4.01 -7.16
C ILE A 29 -7.82 2.49 -6.98
N SER A 30 -8.64 1.69 -7.66
CA SER A 30 -8.56 0.22 -7.57
C SER A 30 -7.19 -0.35 -7.97
N GLY A 31 -6.42 0.34 -8.82
CA GLY A 31 -5.05 -0.05 -9.17
C GLY A 31 -4.06 0.12 -8.02
N VAL A 32 -4.23 1.17 -7.20
CA VAL A 32 -3.42 1.41 -5.98
C VAL A 32 -3.91 0.54 -4.82
N PHE A 33 -5.18 0.12 -4.84
CA PHE A 33 -5.75 -0.81 -3.87
C PHE A 33 -5.29 -2.26 -4.10
N ALA A 34 -5.30 -2.76 -5.35
CA ALA A 34 -5.15 -4.19 -5.64
C ALA A 34 -4.33 -4.54 -6.91
N GLY A 35 -3.61 -3.60 -7.51
CA GLY A 35 -2.70 -3.86 -8.64
C GLY A 35 -1.31 -4.42 -8.24
N PRO A 36 -0.39 -4.63 -9.21
CA PRO A 36 0.93 -5.23 -8.96
C PRO A 36 1.86 -4.48 -8.00
N GLY A 37 1.68 -3.17 -7.80
CA GLY A 37 2.37 -2.44 -6.74
C GLY A 37 1.35 -1.55 -6.08
N SER A 38 0.45 -2.21 -5.37
CA SER A 38 -0.64 -1.67 -4.58
C SER A 38 -0.34 -1.89 -3.11
N GLU A 39 -1.16 -1.30 -2.23
CA GLU A 39 -1.08 -1.58 -0.79
C GLU A 39 -1.28 -3.06 -0.48
N THR A 40 -2.17 -3.75 -1.21
CA THR A 40 -2.33 -5.21 -1.06
C THR A 40 -1.04 -5.96 -1.37
N THR A 41 -0.32 -5.57 -2.43
CA THR A 41 0.98 -6.19 -2.75
C THR A 41 2.03 -5.85 -1.70
N ALA A 42 2.10 -4.60 -1.23
CA ALA A 42 3.05 -4.18 -0.20
C ALA A 42 2.86 -4.97 1.10
N ILE A 43 1.63 -5.03 1.62
CA ILE A 43 1.27 -5.79 2.82
C ILE A 43 1.72 -7.25 2.72
N THR A 44 1.40 -7.90 1.60
CA THR A 44 1.71 -9.32 1.42
C THR A 44 3.20 -9.57 1.20
N GLN A 45 3.90 -8.68 0.50
CA GLN A 45 5.35 -8.71 0.35
C GLN A 45 6.06 -8.54 1.69
N TYR A 46 5.72 -7.48 2.45
CA TYR A 46 6.30 -7.23 3.77
C TYR A 46 6.01 -8.39 4.73
N THR A 47 4.81 -8.96 4.69
CA THR A 47 4.47 -10.15 5.49
C THR A 47 5.35 -11.34 5.13
N ALA A 48 5.52 -11.64 3.83
CA ALA A 48 6.34 -12.75 3.37
C ALA A 48 7.82 -12.57 3.76
N HIS A 49 8.36 -11.37 3.59
CA HIS A 49 9.72 -11.03 4.00
C HIS A 49 9.92 -11.13 5.50
N ASN A 50 8.94 -10.71 6.31
CA ASN A 50 9.06 -10.68 7.75
C ASN A 50 9.37 -12.07 8.35
N PHE A 51 8.88 -13.16 7.72
CA PHE A 51 9.21 -14.53 8.11
C PHE A 51 10.71 -14.87 8.04
N PHE A 52 11.51 -14.10 7.30
CA PHE A 52 12.95 -14.31 7.13
C PHE A 52 13.80 -13.24 7.83
N THR A 53 13.19 -12.29 8.57
CA THR A 53 13.93 -11.21 9.26
C THR A 53 14.31 -11.54 10.71
N PHE A 54 13.89 -12.70 11.23
CA PHE A 54 14.02 -13.08 12.65
C PHE A 54 15.45 -13.01 13.23
N VAL A 55 16.47 -13.06 12.37
CA VAL A 55 17.88 -12.88 12.76
C VAL A 55 18.20 -11.47 13.27
N GLN A 56 17.33 -10.50 12.99
CA GLN A 56 17.44 -9.12 13.45
C GLN A 56 16.07 -8.62 13.97
N PRO A 57 15.81 -8.75 15.29
CA PRO A 57 14.51 -8.41 15.89
C PRO A 57 14.04 -6.98 15.60
N GLN A 58 14.96 -6.03 15.50
CA GLN A 58 14.63 -4.64 15.17
C GLN A 58 14.01 -4.49 13.77
N ILE A 59 14.48 -5.30 12.81
CA ILE A 59 13.93 -5.31 11.45
C ILE A 59 12.57 -6.01 11.44
N THR A 60 12.42 -7.10 12.20
CA THR A 60 11.12 -7.76 12.37
C THR A 60 10.07 -6.82 12.94
N GLU A 61 10.39 -6.08 14.01
CA GLU A 61 9.50 -5.08 14.61
C GLU A 61 9.20 -3.94 13.62
N ALA A 62 10.20 -3.44 12.88
CA ALA A 62 9.99 -2.40 11.86
C ALA A 62 9.03 -2.85 10.75
N TYR A 63 9.18 -4.07 10.23
CA TYR A 63 8.27 -4.62 9.22
C TYR A 63 6.84 -4.77 9.75
N GLN A 64 6.64 -5.12 11.02
CA GLN A 64 5.31 -5.17 11.63
C GLN A 64 4.66 -3.78 11.68
N CYS A 65 5.44 -2.74 11.98
CA CYS A 65 4.96 -1.37 11.94
C CYS A 65 4.60 -0.92 10.52
N ILE A 66 5.47 -1.18 9.53
CA ILE A 66 5.21 -0.88 8.12
C ILE A 66 3.92 -1.55 7.64
N ILE A 67 3.75 -2.86 7.90
CA ILE A 67 2.52 -3.59 7.55
C ILE A 67 1.28 -2.92 8.16
N SER A 68 1.38 -2.41 9.38
CA SER A 68 0.27 -1.72 10.05
C SER A 68 -0.09 -0.39 9.38
N VAL A 69 0.91 0.34 8.87
CA VAL A 69 0.71 1.57 8.08
C VAL A 69 0.05 1.25 6.74
N GLU A 70 0.50 0.21 6.03
CA GLU A 70 -0.11 -0.15 4.74
C GLU A 70 -1.54 -0.67 4.88
N LEU A 71 -1.87 -1.33 5.99
CA LEU A 71 -3.25 -1.68 6.30
C LEU A 71 -4.14 -0.44 6.49
N LEU A 72 -3.60 0.64 7.05
CA LEU A 72 -4.31 1.91 7.15
C LEU A 72 -4.56 2.51 5.75
N HIS A 73 -3.55 2.53 4.89
CA HIS A 73 -3.69 2.97 3.49
C HIS A 73 -4.74 2.15 2.74
N LEU A 74 -4.65 0.82 2.83
CA LEU A 74 -5.61 -0.09 2.20
C LEU A 74 -7.05 0.18 2.65
N ASN A 75 -7.26 0.44 3.95
CA ASN A 75 -8.58 0.77 4.50
C ASN A 75 -9.12 2.09 3.95
N LEU A 76 -8.28 3.12 3.85
CA LEU A 76 -8.66 4.42 3.27
C LEU A 76 -9.06 4.26 1.81
N LEU A 77 -8.26 3.54 1.02
CA LEU A 77 -8.55 3.26 -0.40
C LEU A 77 -9.83 2.45 -0.58
N GLY A 78 -10.05 1.43 0.25
CA GLY A 78 -11.26 0.61 0.20
C GLY A 78 -12.52 1.43 0.51
N ASN A 79 -12.46 2.31 1.51
CA ASN A 79 -13.54 3.26 1.82
C ASN A 79 -13.78 4.22 0.64
N LEU A 80 -12.71 4.77 0.04
CA LEU A 80 -12.82 5.68 -1.08
C LEU A 80 -13.45 5.01 -2.30
N ILE A 81 -13.06 3.78 -2.64
CA ILE A 81 -13.67 2.99 -3.73
C ILE A 81 -15.18 2.79 -3.48
N ARG A 82 -15.54 2.39 -2.25
CA ARG A 82 -16.93 2.21 -1.82
C ARG A 82 -17.73 3.49 -2.00
N ASP A 83 -17.23 4.59 -1.45
CA ASP A 83 -17.95 5.86 -1.39
C ASP A 83 -18.05 6.52 -2.77
N LEU A 84 -17.12 6.23 -3.68
CA LEU A 84 -17.18 6.63 -5.10
C LEU A 84 -18.10 5.74 -5.96
N GLY A 85 -18.69 4.69 -5.39
CA GLY A 85 -19.77 3.92 -6.03
C GLY A 85 -19.35 2.57 -6.65
N LEU A 86 -18.16 2.05 -6.35
CA LEU A 86 -17.77 0.68 -6.72
C LEU A 86 -17.52 -0.18 -5.47
N PRO A 87 -17.74 -1.50 -5.51
CA PRO A 87 -17.34 -2.35 -4.40
C PRO A 87 -15.81 -2.49 -4.33
N PRO A 88 -15.18 -2.46 -3.14
CA PRO A 88 -13.73 -2.59 -2.98
C PRO A 88 -13.28 -4.05 -3.13
N LYS A 89 -13.38 -4.59 -4.34
CA LYS A 89 -12.87 -5.92 -4.67
C LYS A 89 -11.35 -5.84 -4.81
N PHE A 90 -10.64 -6.92 -4.42
CA PHE A 90 -9.20 -7.07 -4.68
C PHE A 90 -8.93 -7.36 -6.16
N LEU A 91 -9.26 -6.38 -7.01
CA LEU A 91 -9.05 -6.37 -8.44
C LEU A 91 -8.79 -4.94 -8.92
N THR A 92 -8.12 -4.82 -10.06
CA THR A 92 -8.04 -3.54 -10.78
C THR A 92 -9.19 -3.46 -11.78
N TYR A 93 -10.08 -2.48 -11.62
CA TYR A 93 -11.29 -2.34 -12.46
C TYR A 93 -10.96 -2.00 -13.91
N GLU A 94 -9.85 -1.29 -14.17
CA GLU A 94 -9.40 -0.92 -15.51
C GLU A 94 -9.10 -2.17 -16.38
N THR A 95 -8.48 -3.18 -15.79
CA THR A 95 -8.04 -4.40 -16.50
C THR A 95 -8.92 -5.62 -16.18
N ASN A 96 -9.83 -5.48 -15.22
CA ASN A 96 -10.62 -6.56 -14.62
C ASN A 96 -9.77 -7.76 -14.15
N GLN A 97 -8.54 -7.48 -13.70
CA GLN A 97 -7.62 -8.48 -13.17
C GLN A 97 -7.70 -8.52 -11.65
N TYR A 98 -7.96 -9.69 -11.10
CA TYR A 98 -7.87 -9.91 -9.66
C TYR A 98 -6.41 -9.87 -9.21
N TRP A 99 -6.21 -9.30 -8.02
CA TRP A 99 -4.94 -9.45 -7.33
C TRP A 99 -4.62 -10.92 -7.16
N ASN A 100 -3.36 -11.28 -7.31
CA ASN A 100 -2.91 -12.64 -7.08
C ASN A 100 -1.50 -12.66 -6.49
N GLY A 101 -1.16 -13.79 -5.85
CA GLY A 101 0.08 -13.97 -5.11
C GLY A 101 1.37 -13.96 -5.94
N SER A 102 1.31 -13.73 -7.27
CA SER A 102 2.51 -13.52 -8.08
C SER A 102 3.01 -12.07 -8.11
N TYR A 103 2.21 -11.12 -7.59
CA TYR A 103 2.58 -9.71 -7.57
C TYR A 103 3.68 -9.34 -6.56
N PRO A 104 3.72 -9.92 -5.34
CA PRO A 104 4.82 -9.66 -4.41
C PRO A 104 6.16 -10.12 -4.99
N VAL A 105 7.22 -9.33 -4.75
CA VAL A 105 8.59 -9.81 -4.93
C VAL A 105 8.95 -10.65 -3.71
N TYR A 106 9.36 -11.90 -3.92
CA TYR A 106 9.76 -12.80 -2.83
C TYR A 106 11.28 -12.83 -2.71
N ALA A 107 11.79 -12.36 -1.57
CA ALA A 107 13.18 -12.47 -1.17
C ALA A 107 13.32 -13.21 0.18
N TYR A 108 14.45 -13.90 0.34
CA TYR A 108 14.70 -14.79 1.48
C TYR A 108 15.99 -14.47 2.24
N GLU A 109 16.78 -13.52 1.74
CA GLU A 109 18.01 -13.04 2.35
C GLU A 109 17.86 -11.58 2.74
N LEU A 110 18.48 -11.18 3.86
CA LEU A 110 18.26 -9.87 4.45
C LEU A 110 18.54 -8.70 3.50
N ARG A 111 19.64 -8.75 2.74
CA ARG A 111 20.00 -7.69 1.79
C ARG A 111 18.95 -7.56 0.67
N PRO A 112 18.60 -8.63 -0.08
CA PRO A 112 17.50 -8.58 -1.04
C PRO A 112 16.15 -8.14 -0.45
N ILE A 113 15.82 -8.56 0.77
CA ILE A 113 14.59 -8.15 1.46
C ILE A 113 14.52 -6.63 1.65
N LEU A 114 15.61 -6.00 2.08
CA LEU A 114 15.65 -4.56 2.30
C LEU A 114 15.62 -3.77 0.98
N LEU A 115 16.37 -4.24 -0.04
CA LEU A 115 16.41 -3.58 -1.36
C LEU A 115 15.04 -3.59 -2.04
N THR A 116 14.33 -4.71 -1.98
CA THR A 116 12.99 -4.85 -2.58
C THR A 116 11.94 -3.98 -1.88
N GLY A 117 12.07 -3.73 -0.57
CA GLY A 117 11.27 -2.74 0.14
C GLY A 117 11.48 -1.33 -0.42
N MET A 118 12.74 -0.90 -0.51
CA MET A 118 13.09 0.43 -1.05
C MET A 118 12.60 0.64 -2.50
N GLU A 119 12.74 -0.38 -3.34
CA GLU A 119 12.24 -0.34 -4.73
C GLU A 119 10.71 -0.28 -4.80
N GLY A 120 10.02 -0.99 -3.90
CA GLY A 120 8.56 -0.98 -3.80
C GLY A 120 8.01 0.43 -3.55
N GLU A 121 8.60 1.17 -2.62
CA GLU A 121 8.22 2.55 -2.29
C GLU A 121 8.44 3.51 -3.48
N LEU A 122 9.56 3.36 -4.18
CA LEU A 122 9.86 4.15 -5.38
C LEU A 122 8.85 3.87 -6.51
N LEU A 123 8.42 2.62 -6.67
CA LEU A 123 7.41 2.25 -7.66
C LEU A 123 6.02 2.79 -7.29
N MET A 124 5.67 2.89 -6.01
CA MET A 124 4.41 3.45 -5.54
C MET A 124 4.33 4.96 -5.81
N SER A 125 5.41 5.68 -5.50
CA SER A 125 5.53 7.14 -5.67
C SER A 125 5.36 7.61 -7.12
N ASN A 126 5.67 6.74 -8.09
CA ASN A 126 5.62 7.04 -9.53
C ASN A 126 4.31 6.66 -10.22
N LYS A 127 3.31 6.14 -9.49
CA LYS A 127 2.03 5.70 -10.09
C LYS A 127 0.99 6.80 -10.16
N ASN A 128 0.13 6.68 -11.18
CA ASN A 128 -1.01 7.54 -11.54
C ASN A 128 -1.13 8.83 -10.70
N PRO A 129 -0.54 9.95 -11.14
CA PRO A 129 -0.52 11.20 -10.39
C PRO A 129 -1.91 11.70 -9.99
N GLN A 130 -2.96 11.33 -10.72
CA GLN A 130 -4.33 11.71 -10.40
C GLN A 130 -4.89 10.88 -9.24
N ALA A 131 -4.70 9.55 -9.27
CA ALA A 131 -5.07 8.69 -8.14
C ALA A 131 -4.23 9.04 -6.90
N VAL A 132 -2.92 9.22 -7.09
CA VAL A 132 -1.98 9.60 -6.03
C VAL A 132 -2.25 11.01 -5.51
N SER A 133 -2.70 11.98 -6.32
CA SER A 133 -3.11 13.32 -5.83
C SER A 133 -4.36 13.31 -4.95
N LEU A 134 -5.23 12.31 -5.10
CA LEU A 134 -6.38 12.09 -4.21
C LEU A 134 -5.98 11.46 -2.88
N ILE A 135 -4.77 10.88 -2.80
CA ILE A 135 -4.25 10.11 -1.66
C ILE A 135 -3.04 10.81 -1.01
N LYS A 136 -2.43 11.81 -1.67
CA LYS A 136 -1.12 12.36 -1.28
C LYS A 136 -1.19 13.19 0.00
N THR A 137 -0.93 12.51 1.12
CA THR A 137 -0.09 13.04 2.21
C THR A 137 0.75 11.98 2.93
N SER A 138 0.90 10.77 2.39
CA SER A 138 1.54 9.67 3.15
C SER A 138 2.62 8.85 2.41
N ILE A 139 2.86 9.11 1.12
CA ILE A 139 3.74 8.24 0.30
C ILE A 139 5.18 8.78 0.16
N ASP A 140 5.42 10.05 0.47
CA ASP A 140 6.77 10.61 0.40
C ASP A 140 7.32 10.76 1.83
N THR A 141 8.05 9.76 2.34
CA THR A 141 9.33 9.88 3.12
C THR A 141 9.59 8.61 3.96
N ILE A 142 10.27 7.63 3.34
CA ILE A 142 11.33 6.85 3.97
C ILE A 142 12.63 7.19 3.23
#